data_AF-A0A6B1DC30-F1
#
_entry.id   AF-A0A6B1DC30-F1
#
_cell.length_a   1.000
_cell.length_b   1.000
_cell.length_c   1.000
_cell.angle_alpha   90.00
_cell.angle_beta   90.00
_cell.angle_gamma   90.00
#
_symmetry.space_group_name_H-M   'P 1'
#
loop_
_entity.id
_entity.type
_entity.pdbx_description
1 polymer ?
#
loop_
_entity_poly.entity_id
_entity_poly.type
_entity_poly.pdbx_seq_one_letter_code
_entity_poly.pdbx_strand_id
1 'polypeptide(L)'
;MCQHIVILAERNGQQYVSQCEHGTVHLIWDGVGLHLSAEAFNRLAAHIMKTRANILELGDSVSQGHCRMCVGKLSLILPVEDFLLMVEMIDEVMPQINLTGNGQYHPSVRIAPPHQLIPPVLN
;
A
#
# COMPACT_ATOMS: atom_id res chain seq x y z
N MET A 1 -17.87 -5.33 -11.71
CA MET A 1 -17.36 -5.95 -10.46
C MET A 1 -16.10 -6.69 -10.81
N CYS A 2 -15.02 -6.50 -10.05
CA CYS A 2 -13.80 -7.31 -10.20
C CYS A 2 -14.09 -8.73 -9.74
N GLN A 3 -13.68 -9.71 -10.54
CA GLN A 3 -13.83 -11.13 -10.27
C GLN A 3 -12.60 -11.71 -9.59
N HIS A 4 -11.42 -11.09 -9.77
CA HIS A 4 -10.16 -11.55 -9.18
C HIS A 4 -9.37 -10.39 -8.61
N ILE A 5 -9.08 -10.44 -7.31
CA ILE A 5 -8.29 -9.44 -6.60
C ILE A 5 -7.12 -10.16 -5.93
N VAL A 6 -5.90 -9.68 -6.16
CA VAL A 6 -4.72 -10.13 -5.43
C VAL A 6 -4.31 -9.09 -4.43
N ILE A 7 -4.27 -9.48 -3.16
CA ILE A 7 -3.68 -8.69 -2.09
C ILE A 7 -2.15 -8.76 -2.27
N LEU A 8 -1.54 -7.59 -2.51
CA LEU A 8 -0.11 -7.43 -2.72
C LEU A 8 0.64 -7.18 -1.40
N ALA A 9 0.00 -6.47 -0.49
CA ALA A 9 0.44 -6.28 0.90
C ALA A 9 -0.77 -6.05 1.80
N GLU A 10 -0.70 -6.54 3.03
CA GLU A 10 -1.73 -6.39 4.05
C GLU A 10 -1.06 -6.18 5.41
N ARG A 11 -1.51 -5.17 6.15
CA ARG A 11 -1.16 -4.99 7.58
C ARG A 11 -2.27 -5.54 8.46
N ASN A 12 -3.52 -5.32 8.06
CA ASN A 12 -4.72 -5.89 8.65
C ASN A 12 -5.87 -5.86 7.62
N GLY A 13 -7.02 -6.45 7.96
CA GLY A 13 -8.18 -6.53 7.06
C GLY A 13 -8.81 -5.19 6.63
N GLN A 14 -8.30 -4.05 7.12
CA GLN A 14 -8.72 -2.70 6.74
C GLN A 14 -7.58 -1.87 6.10
N GLN A 15 -6.36 -2.40 6.05
CA GLN A 15 -5.17 -1.73 5.56
C GLN A 15 -4.41 -2.67 4.62
N TYR A 16 -4.64 -2.49 3.33
CA TYR A 16 -4.04 -3.34 2.30
C TYR A 16 -3.92 -2.64 0.96
N VAL A 17 -2.99 -3.13 0.15
CA VAL A 17 -2.90 -2.82 -1.27
C VAL A 17 -3.20 -4.09 -2.06
N SER A 18 -4.07 -3.97 -3.06
CA SER A 18 -4.39 -5.07 -3.96
C SER A 18 -4.41 -4.61 -5.40
N GLN A 19 -4.28 -5.54 -6.35
CA GLN A 19 -4.47 -5.29 -7.77
C GLN A 19 -5.52 -6.25 -8.32
N CYS A 20 -6.48 -5.73 -9.07
CA CYS A 20 -7.49 -6.55 -9.75
C CYS A 20 -7.06 -6.97 -11.16
N GLU A 21 -7.80 -7.89 -11.77
CA GLU A 21 -7.55 -8.40 -13.12
C GLU A 21 -7.55 -7.31 -14.20
N HIS A 22 -8.18 -6.17 -13.94
CA HIS A 22 -8.21 -5.01 -14.84
C HIS A 22 -6.98 -4.10 -14.70
N GLY A 23 -5.99 -4.48 -13.88
CA GLY A 23 -4.79 -3.69 -13.62
C GLY A 23 -5.02 -2.47 -12.71
N THR A 24 -6.21 -2.33 -12.13
CA THR A 24 -6.49 -1.28 -11.13
C THR A 24 -5.87 -1.68 -9.80
N VAL A 25 -5.12 -0.77 -9.20
CA VAL A 25 -4.58 -0.89 -7.86
C VAL A 25 -5.56 -0.26 -6.87
N HIS A 26 -5.90 -1.02 -5.84
CA HIS A 26 -6.77 -0.62 -4.75
C HIS A 26 -5.91 -0.43 -3.50
N LEU A 27 -5.77 0.80 -3.05
CA LEU A 27 -5.18 1.13 -1.75
C LEU A 27 -6.32 1.37 -0.76
N ILE A 28 -6.46 0.48 0.20
CA ILE A 28 -7.50 0.55 1.24
C ILE A 28 -6.85 0.89 2.57
N TRP A 29 -7.40 1.89 3.25
CA TRP A 29 -6.92 2.39 4.53
C TRP A 29 -8.08 2.83 5.41
N ASP A 30 -8.41 2.04 6.44
CA ASP A 30 -9.41 2.34 7.48
C ASP A 30 -10.75 2.83 6.92
N GLY A 31 -11.28 2.10 5.93
CA GLY A 31 -12.57 2.39 5.29
C GLY A 31 -12.50 3.40 4.14
N VAL A 32 -11.34 4.00 3.87
CA VAL A 32 -11.09 4.81 2.67
C VAL A 32 -10.45 3.94 1.58
N GLY A 33 -11.01 3.99 0.37
CA GLY A 33 -10.46 3.28 -0.79
C GLY A 33 -10.04 4.22 -1.90
N LEU A 34 -8.78 4.10 -2.34
CA LEU A 34 -8.25 4.74 -3.54
C LEU A 34 -8.09 3.69 -4.63
N HIS A 35 -8.84 3.87 -5.72
CA HIS A 35 -8.78 3.00 -6.90
C HIS A 35 -8.11 3.76 -8.04
N LEU A 36 -6.95 3.29 -8.47
CA LEU A 36 -6.10 3.98 -9.43
C LEU A 36 -5.64 2.98 -10.50
N SER A 37 -5.43 3.45 -11.73
CA SER A 37 -4.64 2.66 -12.67
C SER A 37 -3.23 2.44 -12.10
N ALA A 38 -2.56 1.35 -12.48
CA ALA A 38 -1.19 1.07 -12.05
C ALA A 38 -0.24 2.26 -12.31
N GLU A 39 -0.38 2.93 -13.45
CA GLU A 39 0.41 4.12 -13.79
C GLU A 39 0.12 5.31 -12.85
N ALA A 40 -1.15 5.57 -12.56
CA ALA A 40 -1.53 6.65 -11.64
C ALA A 40 -1.09 6.34 -10.20
N PHE A 41 -1.18 5.08 -9.78
CA PHE A 41 -0.65 4.62 -8.50
C PHE A 41 0.87 4.81 -8.42
N ASN A 42 1.62 4.45 -9.46
CA ASN A 42 3.07 4.64 -9.51
C ASN A 42 3.46 6.13 -9.34
N ARG A 43 2.74 7.05 -10.00
CA ARG A 43 2.95 8.50 -9.80
C ARG A 43 2.65 8.93 -8.36
N LEU A 44 1.55 8.44 -7.78
CA LEU A 44 1.20 8.74 -6.39
C LEU A 44 2.27 8.20 -5.43
N ALA A 45 2.73 6.97 -5.62
CA ALA A 45 3.78 6.35 -4.83
C ALA A 45 5.06 7.19 -4.85
N ALA A 46 5.50 7.66 -6.02
CA ALA A 46 6.66 8.53 -6.14
C ALA A 46 6.52 9.83 -5.32
N HIS A 47 5.32 10.44 -5.33
CA HIS A 47 5.05 11.62 -4.50
C HIS A 47 5.07 11.31 -3.00
N ILE A 48 4.50 10.18 -2.59
CA ILE A 48 4.49 9.73 -1.20
C ILE A 48 5.93 9.46 -0.71
N MET A 49 6.75 8.79 -1.51
CA MET A 49 8.17 8.54 -1.17
C MET A 49 8.96 9.83 -1.03
N LYS A 50 8.71 10.83 -1.87
CA LYS A 50 9.32 12.15 -1.73
C LYS A 50 8.91 12.83 -0.41
N THR A 51 7.63 12.74 -0.04
CA THR A 51 7.15 13.29 1.25
C THR A 51 7.80 12.57 2.44
N ARG A 52 7.98 11.24 2.37
CA ARG A 52 8.71 10.48 3.39
C ARG A 52 10.12 11.04 3.60
N ALA A 53 10.87 11.27 2.52
CA ALA A 53 12.23 11.82 2.61
C ALA A 53 12.25 13.17 3.34
N ASN A 54 11.31 14.08 3.03
CA ASN A 54 11.19 15.37 3.71
C ASN A 54 10.88 15.22 5.21
N ILE A 55 10.02 14.27 5.60
CA ILE A 55 9.69 14.01 7.01
C ILE A 55 10.93 13.51 7.76
N LEU A 56 11.69 12.59 7.15
CA LEU A 56 12.91 12.05 7.76
C LEU A 56 14.00 13.11 7.92
N GLU A 57 14.11 14.07 6.98
CA GLU A 57 15.04 15.20 7.09
C GLU A 57 14.70 16.15 8.25
N LEU A 58 13.42 16.28 8.60
CA LEU A 58 12.97 17.14 9.70
C LEU A 58 13.14 16.48 11.10
N GLY A 59 13.38 15.17 11.15
CA GLY A 59 13.66 14.41 12.37
C GLY A 59 12.47 14.30 13.34
N ASP A 60 12.78 13.97 14.60
CA ASP A 60 11.80 13.61 15.65
C ASP A 60 10.73 14.67 15.92
N SER A 61 10.96 15.92 15.52
CA SER A 61 10.03 17.05 15.68
C SER A 61 8.70 16.85 14.96
N VAL A 62 8.65 15.94 13.97
CA VAL A 62 7.46 15.70 13.13
C VAL A 62 6.69 14.45 13.55
N SER A 63 7.25 13.63 14.44
CA SER A 63 6.66 12.34 14.86
C SER A 63 5.23 12.44 15.40
N GLN A 64 4.86 13.56 16.04
CA GLN A 64 3.51 13.82 16.58
C GLN A 64 2.62 14.66 15.64
N GLY A 65 3.08 14.92 14.42
CA GLY A 65 2.38 15.74 13.44
C GLY A 65 1.32 14.98 12.65
N HIS A 66 0.67 15.71 11.74
CA HIS A 66 -0.21 15.13 10.73
C HIS A 66 0.35 15.42 9.34
N CYS A 67 0.30 14.42 8.46
CA CYS A 67 0.58 14.57 7.05
C CYS A 67 -0.73 14.85 6.30
N ARG A 68 -0.74 15.90 5.48
CA ARG A 68 -1.84 16.16 4.55
C ARG A 68 -1.42 15.71 3.15
N MET A 69 -2.12 14.72 2.63
CA MET A 69 -1.96 14.24 1.25
C MET A 69 -3.15 14.64 0.40
N CYS A 70 -2.89 15.23 -0.75
CA CYS A 70 -3.93 15.60 -1.71
C CYS A 70 -3.85 14.70 -2.95
N VAL A 71 -4.94 14.01 -3.28
CA VAL A 71 -5.08 13.19 -4.50
C VAL A 71 -6.23 13.74 -5.33
N GLY A 72 -5.91 14.60 -6.30
CA GLY A 72 -6.91 15.36 -7.05
C GLY A 72 -7.70 16.29 -6.12
N LYS A 73 -9.02 16.07 -5.99
CA LYS A 73 -9.90 16.81 -5.07
C LYS A 73 -10.02 16.18 -3.69
N LEU A 74 -9.50 14.97 -3.50
CA LEU A 74 -9.48 14.29 -2.21
C LEU A 74 -8.33 14.84 -1.36
N SER A 75 -8.61 15.10 -0.08
CA SER A 75 -7.61 15.44 0.92
C SER A 75 -7.68 14.40 2.04
N LEU A 76 -6.56 13.74 2.31
CA LEU A 76 -6.37 12.83 3.42
C LEU A 76 -5.48 13.52 4.45
N ILE A 77 -5.90 13.49 5.72
CA ILE A 77 -5.13 13.97 6.84
C ILE A 77 -4.90 12.76 7.73
N LEU A 78 -3.63 12.38 7.90
CA LEU A 78 -3.23 11.17 8.60
C LEU A 78 -2.21 11.54 9.67
N PRO A 79 -2.21 10.89 10.84
CA PRO A 79 -1.05 10.89 11.72
C PRO A 79 0.22 10.51 10.95
N VAL A 80 1.37 11.08 11.33
CA VAL A 80 2.64 10.77 10.66
C VAL A 80 3.00 9.28 10.78
N GLU A 81 2.67 8.64 11.89
CA GLU A 81 2.85 7.19 12.09
C GLU A 81 2.07 6.39 11.04
N ASP A 82 0.78 6.67 10.85
CA ASP A 82 -0.05 6.01 9.84
C ASP A 82 0.45 6.28 8.41
N PHE A 83 0.91 7.52 8.15
CA PHE A 83 1.53 7.85 6.87
C PHE A 83 2.78 7.01 6.62
N LEU A 84 3.64 6.81 7.62
CA LEU A 84 4.85 5.99 7.48
C LEU A 84 4.51 4.51 7.26
N LEU A 85 3.48 3.98 7.94
CA LEU A 85 2.99 2.62 7.68
C LEU A 85 2.45 2.46 6.25
N MET A 86 1.71 3.46 5.76
CA MET A 86 1.25 3.48 4.37
C MET A 86 2.43 3.50 3.39
N VAL A 87 3.46 4.30 3.66
CA VAL A 87 4.68 4.37 2.86
C VAL A 87 5.36 3.00 2.81
N GLU A 88 5.52 2.32 3.93
CA GLU A 88 6.15 0.98 3.98
C GLU A 88 5.40 -0.04 3.12
N MET A 89 4.07 -0.07 3.20
CA MET A 89 3.28 -0.95 2.33
C MET A 89 3.45 -0.60 0.86
N ILE A 90 3.45 0.69 0.52
CA ILE A 90 3.62 1.12 -0.87
C ILE A 90 4.99 0.67 -1.39
N ASP A 91 6.05 0.86 -0.62
CA ASP A 91 7.41 0.43 -0.97
C ASP A 91 7.48 -1.09 -1.23
N GLU A 92 6.82 -1.88 -0.38
CA GLU A 92 6.73 -3.35 -0.47
C GLU A 92 6.04 -3.83 -1.76
N VAL A 93 5.00 -3.11 -2.22
CA VAL A 93 4.22 -3.53 -3.40
C VAL A 93 4.73 -2.97 -4.71
N MET A 94 5.50 -1.88 -4.71
CA MET A 94 5.99 -1.25 -5.93
C MET A 94 6.67 -2.23 -6.92
N PRO A 95 7.51 -3.19 -6.49
CA PRO A 95 8.12 -4.17 -7.39
C PRO A 95 7.12 -5.16 -8.02
N GLN A 96 5.94 -5.31 -7.43
CA GLN A 96 4.94 -6.33 -7.79
C GLN A 96 3.84 -5.79 -8.70
N ILE A 97 3.71 -4.46 -8.82
CA ILE A 97 2.64 -3.84 -9.59
C ILE A 97 2.85 -4.09 -11.08
N ASN A 98 1.85 -4.72 -11.70
CA ASN A 98 1.84 -4.87 -13.14
C ASN A 98 1.41 -3.56 -13.82
N LEU A 99 2.38 -2.85 -14.40
CA LEU A 99 2.18 -1.58 -15.10
C LEU A 99 1.55 -1.73 -16.49
N THR A 100 1.56 -2.94 -17.08
CA THR A 100 1.12 -3.13 -18.47
C THR A 100 -0.39 -3.15 -18.64
N GLY A 101 -1.17 -3.26 -17.55
CA GLY A 101 -2.64 -3.38 -17.61
C GLY A 101 -3.13 -4.66 -18.30
N ASN A 102 -2.22 -5.47 -18.85
CA ASN A 102 -2.51 -6.75 -19.46
C ASN A 102 -2.67 -7.74 -18.32
N GLY A 103 -3.89 -7.87 -17.80
CA GLY A 103 -4.31 -8.82 -16.76
C GLY A 103 -4.09 -10.29 -17.10
N GLN A 104 -2.93 -10.67 -17.63
CA GLN A 104 -2.46 -12.04 -17.71
C GLN A 104 -2.06 -12.48 -16.30
N TYR A 105 -3.11 -12.77 -15.55
CA TYR A 105 -3.05 -13.41 -14.27
C TYR A 105 -2.44 -14.80 -14.46
N HIS A 106 -1.25 -15.04 -13.91
CA HIS A 106 -0.70 -16.38 -13.82
C HIS A 106 -1.10 -16.95 -12.45
N PRO A 107 -2.00 -17.95 -12.37
CA PRO A 107 -2.59 -18.43 -11.10
C PRO A 107 -1.59 -19.09 -10.12
N SER A 108 -0.31 -19.13 -10.46
CA SER A 108 0.77 -19.70 -9.66
C SER A 108 1.37 -18.75 -8.61
N VAL A 109 1.00 -17.47 -8.59
CA VAL A 109 1.48 -16.51 -7.57
C VAL A 109 0.44 -16.36 -6.47
N ARG A 110 0.25 -17.40 -5.66
CA ARG A 110 -0.30 -17.24 -4.31
C ARG A 110 0.89 -16.99 -3.39
N ILE A 111 1.12 -15.73 -3.02
CA ILE A 111 1.96 -15.45 -1.84
C ILE A 111 1.12 -15.94 -0.66
N ALA A 112 1.49 -17.09 -0.11
CA ALA A 112 0.88 -17.61 1.10
C ALA A 112 1.02 -16.55 2.22
N PRO A 113 0.03 -16.40 3.11
CA PRO A 113 0.20 -15.54 4.27
C PRO A 113 1.41 -16.03 5.08
N PRO A 114 2.15 -15.13 5.77
CA PRO A 114 3.25 -15.56 6.62
C PRO A 114 2.69 -16.50 7.69
N HIS A 115 3.00 -17.79 7.56
CA HIS A 115 2.68 -18.77 8.59
C HIS A 115 3.36 -18.33 9.89
N GLN A 116 2.54 -18.13 10.93
CA GLN A 116 2.97 -17.94 12.29
C GLN A 116 3.97 -19.04 12.67
N LEU A 117 5.21 -18.66 12.96
CA LEU A 117 6.18 -19.51 13.62
C LEU A 117 5.68 -19.78 15.04
N ILE A 118 5.00 -20.91 15.24
CA ILE A 118 4.75 -21.46 16.57
C ILE A 118 6.13 -21.92 17.10
N PRO A 119 6.62 -21.40 18.24
CA PRO A 119 7.85 -21.93 18.82
C PRO A 119 7.59 -23.34 19.37
N PRO A 120 8.55 -24.29 19.23
CA PRO A 120 8.38 -25.60 19.83
C PRO A 120 8.44 -25.45 21.36
N VAL A 121 7.36 -25.86 22.02
CA VAL A 121 7.36 -26.20 23.43
C VAL A 121 8.27 -27.42 23.58
N LEU A 122 9.44 -27.23 24.20
CA LEU A 122 10.25 -28.34 24.68
C LEU A 122 9.92 -28.55 26.16
N ASN A 123 9.34 -29.72 26.45
CA ASN A 123 9.29 -30.34 27.77
C ASN A 123 10.70 -30.72 28.24
#